data_AF-W7IEJ0-F1
#
_entry.id   AF-W7IEJ0-F1
#
_cell.length_a   1.000
_cell.length_b   1.000
_cell.length_c   1.000
_cell.angle_alpha   90.00
_cell.angle_beta   90.00
_cell.angle_gamma   90.00
#
_symmetry.space_group_name_H-M   'P 1'
#
loop_
_entity.id
_entity.type
_entity.pdbx_description
1 polymer ?
#
loop_
_entity_poly.entity_id
_entity_poly.type
_entity_poly.pdbx_seq_one_letter_code
_entity_poly.pdbx_strand_id
1 'polypeptide(L)'
;MMSRLRDAGTYEPKPLFDRLTVGECWYGVDLSVDVVEEYEQDELDEIDERLGEFDPVSLEYSGVPCIRALLQALLPGLTGLLDTNFGELIGFDEVLSRFAAEPDWDWRV
;
A
#
# COMPACT_ATOMS: atom_id res chain seq x y z
N MET A 1 -6.38 7.31 -5.74
CA MET A 1 -6.38 6.59 -4.45
C MET A 1 -7.42 7.09 -3.43
N MET A 2 -7.44 8.38 -3.10
CA MET A 2 -8.27 8.98 -2.01
C MET A 2 -9.73 8.50 -1.92
N SER A 3 -10.46 8.42 -3.05
CA SER A 3 -11.86 7.93 -3.04
C SER A 3 -11.96 6.52 -2.45
N ARG A 4 -11.09 5.59 -2.89
CA ARG A 4 -11.10 4.20 -2.43
C ARG A 4 -10.81 4.08 -0.93
N LEU A 5 -9.90 4.91 -0.41
CA LEU A 5 -9.61 4.96 1.04
C LEU A 5 -10.83 5.43 1.85
N ARG A 6 -11.56 6.44 1.35
CA ARG A 6 -12.79 6.91 1.98
C ARG A 6 -13.94 5.91 1.86
N ASP A 7 -13.99 5.15 0.78
CA ASP A 7 -14.97 4.08 0.59
C ASP A 7 -14.67 2.86 1.47
N ALA A 8 -13.39 2.62 1.80
CA ALA A 8 -12.95 1.51 2.64
C ALA A 8 -13.24 1.71 4.14
N GLY A 9 -13.36 2.96 4.62
CA GLY A 9 -13.59 3.24 6.03
C GLY A 9 -13.67 4.71 6.40
N THR A 10 -13.52 5.01 7.69
CA THR A 10 -13.57 6.39 8.19
C THR A 10 -12.20 7.04 8.03
N TYR A 11 -12.13 8.09 7.20
CA TYR A 11 -10.92 8.84 6.90
C TYR A 11 -10.91 10.19 7.64
N GLU A 12 -9.90 10.41 8.47
CA GLU A 12 -9.73 11.61 9.28
C GLU A 12 -8.38 12.28 9.00
N PRO A 13 -8.37 13.54 8.52
CA PRO A 13 -7.11 14.26 8.37
C PRO A 13 -6.39 14.47 9.70
N LYS A 14 -5.06 14.31 9.74
CA LYS A 14 -4.24 14.57 10.94
C LYS A 14 -2.95 15.33 10.56
N PRO A 15 -2.22 15.91 11.54
CA PRO A 15 -1.05 16.74 11.24
C PRO A 15 0.17 16.04 10.65
N LEU A 16 0.28 14.71 10.75
CA LEU A 16 1.42 13.92 10.25
C LEU A 16 0.92 12.92 9.21
N PHE A 17 0.30 11.83 9.68
CA PHE A 17 -0.36 10.84 8.83
C PHE A 17 -1.86 10.96 8.99
N ASP A 18 -2.58 11.09 7.88
CA ASP A 18 -4.03 10.96 7.89
C ASP A 18 -4.41 9.59 8.47
N ARG A 19 -5.53 9.53 9.18
CA ARG A 19 -5.97 8.29 9.83
C ARG A 19 -7.10 7.66 9.02
N LEU A 20 -6.89 6.42 8.60
CA LEU A 20 -7.97 5.55 8.11
C LEU A 20 -8.32 4.53 9.21
N THR A 21 -9.60 4.38 9.51
CA THR A 21 -10.11 3.33 10.41
C THR A 21 -11.07 2.41 9.67
N VAL A 22 -10.79 1.11 9.65
CA VAL A 22 -11.60 0.06 9.00
C VAL A 22 -11.87 -1.05 10.02
N GLY A 23 -13.11 -1.13 10.52
CA GLY A 23 -13.44 -2.02 11.63
C GLY A 23 -12.60 -1.70 12.87
N GLU A 24 -11.83 -2.69 13.35
CA GLU A 24 -10.92 -2.54 14.50
C GLU A 24 -9.49 -2.14 14.09
N CYS A 25 -9.20 -2.16 12.78
CA CYS A 25 -7.89 -1.79 12.25
C CYS A 25 -7.79 -0.27 12.04
N TRP A 26 -6.62 0.28 12.31
CA TRP A 26 -6.28 1.67 11.99
C TRP A 26 -5.00 1.71 11.16
N TYR A 27 -4.92 2.73 10.31
CA TYR A 27 -3.81 2.95 9.40
C TYR A 27 -3.41 4.42 9.45
N GLY A 28 -2.10 4.68 9.48
CA GLY A 28 -1.55 5.96 9.07
C GLY A 28 -1.47 5.99 7.56
N VAL A 29 -1.90 7.06 6.92
CA VAL A 29 -1.91 7.24 5.47
C VAL A 29 -1.13 8.49 5.15
N ASP A 30 -0.11 8.35 4.30
CA ASP A 30 0.52 9.48 3.65
C ASP A 30 0.37 9.35 2.13
N LEU A 31 -0.10 10.44 1.52
CA LEU A 31 -0.31 10.59 0.08
C LEU A 31 0.60 11.68 -0.50
N SER A 32 1.53 12.19 0.31
CA SER A 32 2.52 13.16 -0.13
C SER A 32 3.45 12.51 -1.16
N VAL A 33 3.94 13.34 -2.08
CA VAL A 33 4.98 12.91 -3.02
C VAL A 33 6.30 12.67 -2.30
N ASP A 34 6.49 13.29 -1.13
CA ASP A 34 7.71 13.23 -0.32
C ASP A 34 8.02 11.80 0.17
N VAL A 35 7.04 10.88 0.14
CA VAL A 35 7.24 9.44 0.38
C VAL A 35 8.33 8.85 -0.53
N VAL A 36 8.47 9.35 -1.76
CA VAL A 36 9.49 8.84 -2.70
C VAL A 36 10.91 9.29 -2.35
N GLU A 37 11.07 10.28 -1.46
CA GLU A 37 12.40 10.74 -1.02
C GLU A 37 13.16 9.66 -0.23
N GLU A 38 12.47 8.62 0.23
CA GLU A 38 13.04 7.48 0.95
C GLU A 38 13.69 6.44 0.01
N TYR A 39 13.46 6.53 -1.30
CA TYR A 39 13.94 5.56 -2.30
C TYR A 39 15.23 6.01 -2.99
N GLU A 40 16.07 5.04 -3.35
CA GLU A 40 17.24 5.30 -4.18
C GLU A 40 16.84 5.56 -5.65
N GLN A 41 17.67 6.28 -6.40
CA GLN A 41 17.34 6.70 -7.77
C GLN A 41 17.13 5.51 -8.71
N ASP A 42 17.89 4.43 -8.54
CA ASP A 42 17.76 3.21 -9.34
C ASP A 42 16.45 2.46 -9.04
N GLU A 43 15.97 2.49 -7.80
CA GLU A 43 14.64 1.97 -7.44
C GLU A 43 13.53 2.81 -8.09
N LEU A 44 13.68 4.15 -8.08
CA LEU A 44 12.74 5.05 -8.73
C LEU A 44 12.73 4.88 -10.26
N ASP A 45 13.91 4.66 -10.86
CA ASP A 45 14.03 4.37 -12.30
C ASP A 45 13.33 3.04 -12.63
N GLU A 46 13.45 2.00 -11.79
CA GLU A 46 12.71 0.75 -11.96
C GLU A 46 11.19 0.97 -11.89
N ILE A 47 10.72 1.77 -10.93
CA ILE A 47 9.30 2.09 -10.78
C ILE A 47 8.78 2.83 -12.02
N ASP A 48 9.51 3.83 -12.52
CA ASP A 48 9.15 4.59 -13.73
C ASP A 48 9.15 3.70 -14.98
N GLU A 49 10.11 2.79 -15.15
CA GLU A 49 10.13 1.84 -16.26
C GLU A 49 8.91 0.90 -16.25
N ARG A 50 8.42 0.54 -15.05
CA ARG A 50 7.31 -0.42 -14.86
C ARG A 50 5.93 0.25 -14.92
N LEU A 51 5.80 1.47 -14.39
CA LEU A 51 4.51 2.14 -14.21
C LEU A 51 4.35 3.44 -15.02
N GLY A 52 5.46 4.10 -15.37
CA GLY A 52 5.47 5.49 -15.81
C GLY A 52 5.05 6.42 -14.67
N GLU A 53 4.14 7.37 -14.94
CA GLU A 53 3.60 8.26 -13.92
C GLU A 53 2.80 7.50 -12.85
N PHE A 54 3.14 7.72 -11.57
CA PHE A 54 2.52 7.06 -10.43
C PHE A 54 2.22 8.04 -9.27
N ASP A 55 1.26 7.65 -8.43
CA ASP A 55 0.93 8.34 -7.17
C ASP A 55 1.46 7.49 -5.99
N PRO A 56 2.46 7.97 -5.23
CA PRO A 56 2.95 7.24 -4.05
C PRO A 56 1.92 7.25 -2.91
N VAL A 57 1.89 6.16 -2.16
CA VAL A 57 1.01 5.98 -1.00
C VAL A 57 1.77 5.20 0.06
N SER A 58 2.03 5.82 1.22
CA SER A 58 2.59 5.13 2.38
C SER A 58 1.48 4.77 3.36
N LEU A 59 1.57 3.56 3.93
CA LEU A 59 0.62 3.05 4.92
C LEU A 59 1.36 2.54 6.16
N GLU A 60 1.09 3.15 7.31
CA GLU A 60 1.43 2.60 8.61
C GLU A 60 0.33 1.62 9.05
N TYR A 61 0.70 0.44 9.52
CA TYR A 61 -0.25 -0.58 9.98
C TYR A 61 0.32 -1.39 11.15
N SER A 62 -0.57 -1.87 12.02
CA SER A 62 -0.18 -2.61 13.24
C SER A 62 0.05 -4.11 13.03
N GLY A 63 -0.42 -4.68 11.90
CA GLY A 63 -0.20 -6.09 11.59
C GLY A 63 -0.65 -6.51 10.19
N VAL A 64 -0.04 -7.59 9.68
CA VAL A 64 -0.30 -8.15 8.35
C VAL A 64 -1.77 -8.50 8.10
N PRO A 65 -2.53 -9.06 9.06
CA PRO A 65 -3.96 -9.33 8.83
C PRO A 65 -4.77 -8.08 8.47
N CYS A 66 -4.51 -6.94 9.13
CA CYS A 66 -5.20 -5.68 8.84
C CYS A 66 -4.87 -5.17 7.44
N ILE A 67 -3.57 -5.00 7.15
CA ILE A 67 -3.15 -4.46 5.84
C ILE A 67 -3.53 -5.39 4.69
N ARG A 68 -3.50 -6.71 4.87
CA ARG A 68 -3.98 -7.67 3.86
C ARG A 68 -5.44 -7.42 3.50
N ALA A 69 -6.31 -7.33 4.50
CA ALA A 69 -7.73 -7.08 4.27
C ALA A 69 -7.96 -5.74 3.57
N LEU A 70 -7.19 -4.70 3.95
CA LEU A 70 -7.25 -3.39 3.29
C LEU A 70 -6.79 -3.46 1.83
N LEU A 71 -5.64 -4.06 1.54
CA LEU A 71 -5.11 -4.19 0.19
C LEU A 71 -6.04 -5.03 -0.71
N GLN A 72 -6.63 -6.10 -0.19
CA GLN A 72 -7.64 -6.88 -0.93
C GLN A 72 -8.85 -6.03 -1.34
N ALA A 73 -9.21 -5.00 -0.57
CA ALA A 73 -10.28 -4.07 -0.91
C ALA A 73 -9.83 -2.95 -1.87
N LEU A 74 -8.61 -2.43 -1.68
CA LEU A 74 -8.13 -1.25 -2.43
C LEU A 74 -7.58 -1.58 -3.82
N LEU A 75 -6.78 -2.64 -3.93
CA LEU A 75 -5.97 -2.94 -5.12
C LEU A 75 -6.77 -3.43 -6.35
N PRO A 76 -7.92 -4.13 -6.24
CA PRO A 76 -8.60 -4.65 -7.42
C PRO A 76 -8.90 -3.59 -8.49
N GLY A 77 -8.44 -3.87 -9.72
CA GLY A 77 -8.59 -2.98 -10.88
C GLY A 77 -7.61 -1.80 -10.89
N LEU A 78 -6.56 -1.82 -10.07
CA LEU A 78 -5.44 -0.89 -10.12
C LEU A 78 -4.18 -1.60 -10.63
N THR A 79 -3.38 -0.88 -11.38
CA THR A 79 -2.00 -1.26 -11.70
C THR A 79 -1.07 -0.50 -10.74
N GLY A 80 -0.10 -1.19 -10.16
CA GLY A 80 0.86 -0.58 -9.27
C GLY A 80 1.80 -1.59 -8.65
N LEU A 81 2.73 -1.07 -7.86
CA LEU A 81 3.75 -1.83 -7.13
C LEU A 81 3.53 -1.64 -5.63
N LEU A 82 3.79 -2.70 -4.88
CA LEU A 82 3.81 -2.72 -3.43
C LEU A 82 5.25 -2.95 -2.98
N ASP A 83 5.77 -1.97 -2.25
CA ASP A 83 6.91 -2.18 -1.39
C ASP A 83 6.44 -2.66 -0.01
N THR A 84 7.05 -3.73 0.49
CA THR A 84 6.77 -4.27 1.82
C THR A 84 7.86 -3.94 2.84
N ASN A 85 8.97 -3.35 2.42
CA ASN A 85 10.25 -3.24 3.13
C ASN A 85 10.96 -4.59 3.39
N PHE A 86 10.51 -5.68 2.77
CA PHE A 86 11.05 -7.05 3.00
C PHE A 86 11.45 -7.78 1.71
N GLY A 87 11.88 -7.04 0.69
CA GLY A 87 12.34 -7.64 -0.57
C GLY A 87 12.10 -6.72 -1.76
N GLU A 88 11.95 -7.33 -2.93
CA GLU A 88 11.71 -6.63 -4.19
C GLU A 88 10.27 -6.07 -4.28
N LEU A 89 10.09 -5.06 -5.13
CA LEU A 89 8.80 -4.46 -5.44
C LEU A 89 7.84 -5.45 -6.13
N ILE A 90 6.70 -5.70 -5.51
CA ILE A 90 5.73 -6.72 -5.95
C ILE A 90 4.56 -6.05 -6.70
N GLY A 91 4.20 -6.57 -7.87
CA GLY A 91 3.01 -6.08 -8.58
C GLY A 91 1.71 -6.35 -7.83
N PHE A 92 0.74 -5.42 -7.90
CA PHE A 92 -0.57 -5.59 -7.22
C PHE A 92 -1.28 -6.90 -7.60
N ASP A 93 -1.22 -7.31 -8.87
CA ASP A 93 -1.81 -8.58 -9.31
C ASP A 93 -1.13 -9.80 -8.68
N GLU A 94 0.19 -9.74 -8.48
CA GLU A 94 0.93 -10.79 -7.78
C GLU A 94 0.58 -10.81 -6.30
N VAL A 95 0.49 -9.65 -5.65
CA VAL A 95 0.07 -9.55 -4.24
C VAL A 95 -1.31 -10.18 -4.04
N LEU A 96 -2.28 -9.84 -4.89
CA LEU A 96 -3.63 -10.40 -4.84
C LEU A 96 -3.63 -11.92 -5.11
N SER A 97 -2.80 -12.38 -6.04
CA SER A 97 -2.65 -13.81 -6.36
C SER A 97 -2.08 -14.59 -5.18
N ARG A 98 -1.04 -14.06 -4.52
CA ARG A 98 -0.47 -14.64 -3.30
C ARG A 98 -1.47 -14.66 -2.16
N PHE A 99 -2.23 -13.58 -1.95
CA PHE A 99 -3.29 -13.58 -0.96
C PHE A 99 -4.38 -14.62 -1.23
N ALA A 100 -4.63 -14.99 -2.48
CA ALA A 100 -5.60 -16.03 -2.81
C ALA A 100 -5.01 -17.45 -2.63
N ALA A 101 -3.74 -17.64 -2.98
CA ALA A 101 -3.07 -18.94 -2.96
C ALA A 101 -2.49 -19.33 -1.58
N GLU A 102 -2.06 -18.33 -0.79
CA GLU A 102 -1.30 -18.51 0.44
C GLU A 102 -2.01 -17.77 1.61
N PRO A 103 -2.97 -18.42 2.28
CA PRO A 103 -3.71 -17.84 3.41
C PRO A 103 -2.82 -17.36 4.56
N ASP A 104 -1.68 -18.01 4.75
CA ASP A 104 -0.74 -17.72 5.84
C ASP A 104 0.49 -16.91 5.38
N TRP A 105 0.51 -16.40 4.14
CA TRP A 105 1.61 -15.57 3.67
C TRP A 105 1.73 -14.31 4.52
N ASP A 106 2.91 -14.17 5.13
CA ASP A 106 3.36 -13.01 5.88
C ASP A 106 4.70 -12.61 5.26
N TRP A 107 4.72 -11.51 4.51
CA TRP A 107 5.93 -11.03 3.81
C TRP A 107 7.09 -10.64 4.73
N ARG A 108 6.88 -10.63 6.05
CA ARG A 108 7.92 -10.30 7.04
C ARG A 108 8.77 -11.50 7.45
N VAL A 109 8.42 -12.73 7.03
CA VAL A 109 9.04 -13.99 7.49
C VAL A 109 9.36 -14.96 6.38
#